data_AF-A0A841UUN2-F1
#
_entry.id   AF-A0A841UUN2-F1
#
_cell.length_a   1.000
_cell.length_b   1.000
_cell.length_c   1.000
_cell.angle_alpha   90.00
_cell.angle_beta   90.00
_cell.angle_gamma   90.00
#
_symmetry.space_group_name_H-M   'P 1'
#
loop_
_entity.id
_entity.type
_entity.pdbx_description
1 polymer ?
#
loop_
_entity_poly.entity_id
_entity_poly.type
_entity_poly.pdbx_seq_one_letter_code
_entity_poly.pdbx_strand_id
1 'polypeptide(L)' 'MSDVEQYINRRKQTDSQFCQGFESGYLSFKLGVILSQAREEAGLTQEELARKLNWDKATVFNLEENVESVGISTLEK' A
#
# COMPACT_ATOMS: atom_id res chain seq x y z
N MET A 1 2.38 -22.22 -5.33
CA MET A 1 3.06 -20.91 -5.29
C MET A 1 3.22 -20.43 -6.71
N SER A 2 2.93 -19.16 -6.97
CA SER A 2 3.11 -18.56 -8.31
C SER A 2 4.60 -18.41 -8.62
N ASP A 3 4.95 -18.34 -9.91
CA ASP A 3 6.33 -18.13 -10.37
C ASP A 3 6.95 -16.84 -9.78
N VAL A 4 6.11 -15.84 -9.52
CA VAL A 4 6.50 -14.57 -8.90
C VAL A 4 6.89 -14.76 -7.43
N GLU A 5 6.14 -15.55 -6.67
CA GLU A 5 6.45 -15.84 -5.26
C GLU A 5 7.78 -16.59 -5.13
N GLN A 6 8.03 -17.55 -6.03
CA GLN A 6 9.29 -18.30 -6.06
C GLN A 6 10.48 -17.37 -6.37
N TYR A 7 10.31 -16.45 -7.31
CA TYR A 7 11.32 -15.47 -7.66
C TYR A 7 11.66 -14.53 -6.49
N ILE A 8 10.64 -13.97 -5.84
CA ILE A 8 10.81 -13.07 -4.69
C ILE A 8 11.56 -13.79 -3.56
N ASN A 9 11.17 -15.03 -3.24
CA ASN A 9 11.81 -15.82 -2.19
C ASN A 9 13.29 -16.09 -2.49
N ARG A 10 13.62 -16.44 -3.74
CA ARG A 10 15.02 -16.63 -4.15
C ARG A 10 15.79 -15.31 -4.05
N ARG A 11 15.22 -14.20 -4.53
CA ARG A 11 15.89 -12.91 -4.60
C ARG A 11 16.16 -12.31 -3.22
N LYS A 12 15.23 -12.46 -2.26
CA LYS A 12 15.43 -12.09 -0.85
C LYS A 12 16.63 -12.77 -0.21
N GLN A 13 16.94 -14.01 -0.60
CA GLN A 13 18.06 -14.77 -0.04
C GLN A 13 19.41 -14.38 -0.64
N THR A 14 19.42 -13.93 -1.90
CA THR A 14 20.66 -13.64 -2.64
C THR A 14 21.06 -12.17 -2.66
N ASP A 15 20.10 -11.26 -2.44
CA ASP A 15 20.27 -9.82 -2.59
C ASP A 15 19.80 -9.09 -1.32
N SER A 16 20.76 -8.70 -0.49
CA SER A 16 20.50 -8.00 0.78
C SER A 16 19.95 -6.59 0.57
N GLN A 17 20.33 -5.92 -0.52
CA GLN A 17 19.81 -4.60 -0.88
C GLN A 17 18.33 -4.71 -1.31
N PHE A 18 17.98 -5.75 -2.07
CA PHE A 18 16.58 -6.05 -2.40
C PHE A 18 15.77 -6.43 -1.16
N CYS A 19 16.34 -7.22 -0.25
CA CYS A 19 15.64 -7.65 0.95
C CYS A 19 15.37 -6.48 1.91
N GLN A 20 16.25 -5.48 1.94
CA GLN A 20 16.13 -4.32 2.82
C GLN A 20 14.87 -3.51 2.49
N GLY A 21 13.93 -3.48 3.43
CA GLY A 21 12.69 -2.72 3.29
C GLY A 21 11.63 -3.36 2.36
N PHE A 22 11.91 -4.52 1.77
CA PHE A 22 10.95 -5.20 0.89
C PHE A 22 9.65 -5.52 1.60
N GLU A 23 9.70 -6.15 2.78
CA GLU A 23 8.48 -6.60 3.46
C GLU A 23 7.60 -5.42 3.89
N SER A 24 8.22 -4.37 4.43
CA SER A 24 7.50 -3.15 4.80
C SER A 24 6.91 -2.45 3.57
N GLY A 25 7.68 -2.31 2.48
CA GLY A 25 7.20 -1.70 1.24
C GLY A 25 6.09 -2.53 0.58
N TYR A 26 6.22 -3.86 0.60
CA TYR A 26 5.22 -4.77 0.06
C TYR A 26 3.92 -4.74 0.88
N LEU A 27 4.01 -4.70 2.21
CA LEU A 27 2.83 -4.57 3.08
C LEU A 27 2.13 -3.23 2.85
N SER A 28 2.88 -2.13 2.80
CA SER A 28 2.36 -0.81 2.46
C SER A 28 1.66 -0.81 1.11
N PHE A 29 2.32 -1.28 0.05
CA PHE A 29 1.72 -1.40 -1.29
C PHE A 29 0.41 -2.19 -1.26
N LYS A 30 0.40 -3.35 -0.59
CA LYS A 30 -0.79 -4.19 -0.49
C LYS A 30 -1.94 -3.49 0.23
N LEU A 31 -1.66 -2.72 1.28
CA LEU A 31 -2.67 -1.92 1.98
C LEU A 31 -3.27 -0.85 1.07
N GLY A 32 -2.45 -0.13 0.31
CA GLY A 32 -2.94 0.88 -0.66
C GLY A 32 -3.86 0.28 -1.72
N VAL A 33 -3.49 -0.89 -2.26
CA VAL A 33 -4.34 -1.62 -3.22
C VAL A 33 -5.66 -2.07 -2.59
N ILE A 34 -5.63 -2.64 -1.38
CA ILE A 34 -6.85 -3.08 -0.69
C ILE A 34 -7.77 -1.89 -0.40
N LEU A 35 -7.21 -0.75 0.02
CA LEU A 35 -7.99 0.46 0.28
C LEU A 35 -8.66 0.98 -0.99
N SER A 36 -7.91 1.05 -2.11
CA SER A 36 -8.45 1.48 -3.40
C SER A 36 -9.59 0.56 -3.87
N GLN A 37 -9.41 -0.76 -3.75
CA GLN A 37 -10.45 -1.74 -4.09
C GLN A 37 -11.69 -1.56 -3.22
N ALA A 38 -11.54 -1.45 -1.89
CA ALA A 38 -12.66 -1.23 -0.98
C ALA A 38 -13.39 0.09 -1.26
N ARG A 39 -12.65 1.15 -1.63
CA ARG A 39 -13.22 2.44 -2.04
C ARG A 39 -14.06 2.30 -3.31
N GLU A 40 -13.53 1.61 -4.31
CA GLU A 40 -14.22 1.37 -5.59
C GLU A 40 -15.47 0.49 -5.42
N GLU A 41 -15.38 -0.57 -4.62
CA GLU A 41 -16.53 -1.42 -4.26
C GLU A 41 -17.62 -0.64 -3.51
N ALA A 42 -17.22 0.33 -2.68
CA ALA A 42 -18.14 1.24 -2.01
C ALA A 42 -18.69 2.35 -2.94
N GLY A 43 -18.24 2.43 -4.19
CA GLY A 43 -18.67 3.44 -5.17
C GLY A 43 -18.22 4.86 -4.82
N LEU A 44 -17.13 5.01 -4.07
CA LEU A 44 -16.62 6.30 -3.59
C LEU A 44 -15.49 6.82 -4.49
N THR A 45 -15.45 8.13 -4.68
CA THR A 45 -14.27 8.84 -5.19
C THR A 45 -13.23 9.05 -4.08
N GLN A 46 -11.97 9.33 -4.46
CA GLN A 46 -10.92 9.65 -3.48
C GLN A 46 -11.28 10.86 -2.62
N GLU A 47 -11.89 11.90 -3.21
CA GLU A 47 -12.40 13.07 -2.49
C GLU A 47 -13.53 12.73 -1.49
N GLU A 48 -14.41 11.79 -1.83
CA GLU A 48 -15.48 11.35 -0.93
C GLU A 48 -14.95 10.54 0.23
N LEU A 49 -13.97 9.66 -0.03
CA LEU A 49 -13.27 8.93 1.02
C LEU A 49 -12.51 9.89 1.94
N ALA A 50 -11.78 10.85 1.37
CA ALA A 50 -11.05 11.87 2.11
C ALA A 50 -11.97 12.68 3.04
N ARG A 51 -13.13 13.14 2.53
CA ARG A 51 -14.15 13.82 3.35
C ARG A 51 -14.71 12.95 4.48
N LYS A 52 -14.90 11.66 4.25
CA LYS A 52 -15.39 10.72 5.29
C LYS A 52 -14.35 10.47 6.39
N LEU A 53 -13.06 10.46 6.03
CA LEU A 53 -11.94 10.22 6.94
C LEU A 53 -11.35 11.50 7.54
N ASN A 54 -11.90 12.68 7.23
CA ASN A 54 -11.33 13.98 7.59
C ASN A 54 -9.86 14.12 7.16
N TRP A 55 -9.54 13.61 5.97
CA TRP A 55 -8.23 13.72 5.36
C TRP A 55 -8.28 14.62 4.13
N ASP A 56 -7.10 15.08 3.70
CA ASP A 56 -6.94 15.71 2.40
C ASP A 56 -7.00 14.66 1.29
N LYS A 57 -7.49 15.05 0.11
CA LYS A 57 -7.48 14.18 -1.09
C LYS A 57 -6.06 13.67 -1.37
N ALA A 58 -5.05 14.52 -1.20
CA ALA A 58 -3.65 14.15 -1.40
C ALA A 58 -3.20 13.02 -0.47
N THR A 59 -3.71 12.97 0.76
CA THR A 59 -3.41 11.90 1.73
C THR A 59 -3.99 10.57 1.29
N VAL A 60 -5.25 10.55 0.83
CA VAL A 60 -5.89 9.34 0.27
C VAL A 60 -5.19 8.89 -1.01
N PHE A 61 -4.89 9.82 -1.92
CA PHE A 61 -4.17 9.55 -3.16
C PHE A 61 -2.78 8.96 -2.89
N ASN A 62 -2.00 9.55 -1.98
CA ASN A 62 -0.69 9.02 -1.60
C ASN A 62 -0.79 7.64 -0.95
N LEU A 63 -1.84 7.39 -0.17
CA LEU A 63 -2.05 6.09 0.46
C LEU A 63 -2.44 5.00 -0.55
N GLU A 64 -3.18 5.35 -1.62
CA GLU A 64 -3.57 4.42 -2.68
C GLU A 64 -2.48 4.22 -3.75
N GLU A 65 -1.79 5.29 -4.19
CA GLU A 65 -0.79 5.22 -5.27
C GLU A 65 0.67 5.22 -4.81
N ASN A 66 1.02 5.93 -3.73
CA ASN A 66 2.40 6.30 -3.40
C ASN A 66 2.79 5.90 -1.97
N VAL A 67 2.70 4.59 -1.69
CA VAL A 67 2.78 4.05 -0.33
C VAL A 67 4.19 4.01 0.28
N GLU A 68 5.19 4.62 -0.35
CA GLU A 68 6.54 4.72 0.22
C GLU A 68 6.60 5.56 1.51
N SER A 69 5.62 6.44 1.76
CA SER A 69 5.70 7.46 2.83
C SER A 69 4.62 7.39 3.90
N VAL A 70 3.51 6.69 3.69
CA VAL A 70 2.36 6.72 4.61
C VAL A 70 2.35 5.42 5.41
N GLY A 71 3.30 5.32 6.33
CA GLY A 71 3.42 4.16 7.22
C GLY A 71 2.11 3.92 7.98
N ILE A 72 1.91 2.67 8.42
CA ILE A 72 0.77 2.17 9.21
C ILE A 72 0.29 3.16 10.30
N SER A 73 1.20 3.97 10.84
CA SER A 73 0.94 5.07 11.78
C SER A 73 -0.13 6.09 11.35
N THR A 74 -0.41 6.24 10.05
CA THR A 74 -1.46 7.16 9.56
C THR A 74 -2.85 6.52 9.57
N LEU A 75 -2.93 5.18 9.50
CA LEU A 75 -4.20 4.43 9.61
C LEU A 75 -4.62 4.16 11.07
N GLU A 76 -3.70 4.32 12.04
CA GLU A 76 -3.94 4.07 13.47
C GLU A 76 -4.45 5.29 14.27
N LYS A 77 -4.73 6.43 13.62
CA LYS A 77 -5.36 7.60 14.26
C LYS A 77 -6.85 7.66 13.95
#